data_AF-H2EIH7-F1
#
_entry.id   AF-H2EIH7-F1
#
_cell.length_a   1.000
_cell.length_b   1.000
_cell.length_c   1.000
_cell.angle_alpha   90.00
_cell.angle_beta   90.00
_cell.angle_gamma   90.00
#
_symmetry.space_group_name_H-M   'P 1'
#
loop_
_entity.id
_entity.type
_entity.pdbx_description
1 polymer ?
#
loop_
_entity_poly.entity_id
_entity_poly.type
_entity_poly.pdbx_seq_one_letter_code
_entity_poly.pdbx_strand_id
1 'polypeptide(L)'
;ELSANVTKKCTIAGALDGEQKKQKVTEIKAGIDDAESLIRKMDLEARSLPPNIKAVLLAKQREYKSDLNNLKSEVKKLVSGNAYASARDELLESGMAHSLTASADQRSRLMMSTERINKSSDRV
;
A
#
# COMPACT_ATOMS: atom_id res chain seq x y z
N GLU A 1 8.48 -22.83 4.62
CA GLU A 1 9.23 -21.83 3.83
C GLU A 1 8.36 -20.70 3.29
N LEU A 2 7.20 -21.01 2.66
CA LEU A 2 6.32 -19.97 2.09
C LEU A 2 5.76 -18.99 3.14
N SER A 3 5.28 -19.46 4.30
CA SER A 3 4.76 -18.59 5.38
C SER A 3 5.84 -17.66 5.96
N ALA A 4 7.06 -18.17 6.15
CA ALA A 4 8.20 -17.37 6.61
C ALA A 4 8.59 -16.28 5.59
N ASN A 5 8.52 -16.60 4.29
CA ASN A 5 8.79 -15.64 3.22
C ASN A 5 7.73 -14.52 3.18
N VAL A 6 6.44 -14.87 3.27
CA VAL A 6 5.35 -13.90 3.31
C VAL A 6 5.44 -13.02 4.57
N THR A 7 5.73 -13.61 5.73
CA THR A 7 5.93 -12.86 6.99
C THR A 7 7.06 -11.85 6.87
N LYS A 8 8.22 -12.26 6.33
CA LYS A 8 9.36 -11.37 6.11
C LYS A 8 9.02 -10.24 5.15
N LYS A 9 8.27 -10.52 4.08
CA LYS A 9 7.77 -9.50 3.15
C LYS A 9 6.83 -8.51 3.83
N CYS A 10 5.94 -8.95 4.72
CA CYS A 10 5.09 -8.08 5.52
C CYS A 10 5.89 -7.13 6.43
N THR A 11 6.93 -7.64 7.11
CA THR A 11 7.82 -6.79 7.94
C THR A 11 8.51 -5.72 7.10
N ILE A 12 9.03 -6.10 5.93
CA ILE A 12 9.66 -5.16 4.99
C ILE A 12 8.64 -4.13 4.51
N ALA A 13 7.42 -4.54 4.15
CA ALA A 13 6.36 -3.63 3.72
C ALA A 13 5.94 -2.62 4.80
N GLY A 14 6.03 -2.99 6.07
CA GLY A 14 5.77 -2.09 7.19
C GLY A 14 6.75 -0.92 7.30
N ALA A 15 7.97 -1.08 6.76
CA ALA A 15 9.01 -0.04 6.75
C ALA A 15 9.04 0.78 5.45
N LEU A 16 8.14 0.52 4.49
CA LEU A 16 8.05 1.24 3.22
C LEU A 16 6.87 2.22 3.23
N ASP A 17 6.99 3.27 2.40
CA ASP A 17 5.95 4.28 2.19
C ASP A 17 5.67 4.49 0.69
N GLY A 18 4.58 5.22 0.39
CA GLY A 18 4.19 5.60 -0.97
C GLY A 18 4.05 4.43 -1.97
N GLU A 19 4.55 4.63 -3.19
CA GLU A 19 4.43 3.67 -4.30
C GLU A 19 5.20 2.36 -4.03
N GLN A 20 6.35 2.43 -3.34
CA GLN A 20 7.14 1.23 -3.00
C GLN A 20 6.37 0.30 -2.06
N LYS A 21 5.67 0.88 -1.07
CA LYS A 21 4.79 0.12 -0.18
C LYS A 21 3.65 -0.52 -0.95
N LYS A 22 3.00 0.22 -1.84
CA LYS A 22 1.89 -0.25 -2.67
C LYS A 22 2.30 -1.43 -3.57
N GLN A 23 3.44 -1.33 -4.23
CA GLN A 23 3.99 -2.42 -5.03
C GLN A 23 4.27 -3.67 -4.16
N LYS A 24 4.92 -3.48 -3.00
CA LYS A 24 5.23 -4.58 -2.09
C LYS A 24 3.96 -5.24 -1.52
N VAL A 25 2.92 -4.46 -1.20
CA VAL A 25 1.61 -4.99 -0.77
C VAL A 25 0.97 -5.85 -1.87
N THR A 26 1.08 -5.45 -3.13
CA THR A 26 0.57 -6.25 -4.27
C THR A 26 1.31 -7.59 -4.39
N GLU A 27 2.64 -7.59 -4.26
CA GLU A 27 3.44 -8.83 -4.24
C GLU A 27 3.05 -9.75 -3.07
N ILE A 28 2.78 -9.17 -1.89
CA ILE A 28 2.34 -9.94 -0.71
C ILE A 28 0.97 -10.56 -0.95
N LYS A 29 0.02 -9.82 -1.54
CA LYS A 29 -1.31 -10.34 -1.88
C LYS A 29 -1.22 -11.52 -2.85
N ALA A 30 -0.42 -11.40 -3.92
CA ALA A 30 -0.19 -12.50 -4.84
C ALA A 30 0.39 -13.74 -4.12
N GLY A 31 1.36 -13.55 -3.23
CA GLY A 31 1.91 -14.65 -2.43
C GLY A 31 0.91 -15.29 -1.47
N ILE A 32 -0.07 -14.54 -0.96
CA ILE A 32 -1.18 -15.07 -0.16
C ILE A 32 -2.11 -15.93 -1.02
N ASP A 33 -2.44 -15.48 -2.24
CA ASP A 33 -3.30 -16.23 -3.16
C ASP A 33 -2.63 -17.55 -3.60
N ASP A 34 -1.32 -17.53 -3.85
CA ASP A 34 -0.53 -18.73 -4.12
C ASP A 34 -0.54 -19.71 -2.93
N ALA A 35 -0.39 -19.18 -1.71
CA ALA A 35 -0.46 -19.97 -0.49
C ALA A 35 -1.84 -20.63 -0.29
N GLU A 36 -2.92 -19.90 -0.57
CA GLU A 36 -4.27 -20.47 -0.55
C GLU A 36 -4.43 -21.61 -1.55
N SER A 37 -3.97 -21.40 -2.78
CA SER A 37 -4.04 -22.40 -3.85
C SER A 37 -3.30 -23.67 -3.46
N LEU A 38 -2.11 -23.54 -2.87
CA LEU A 38 -1.33 -24.66 -2.38
C LEU A 38 -2.03 -25.41 -1.24
N ILE A 39 -2.58 -24.71 -0.26
CA ILE A 39 -3.35 -25.31 0.84
C ILE A 39 -4.54 -26.12 0.30
N ARG A 40 -5.28 -25.57 -0.68
CA ARG A 40 -6.40 -26.27 -1.33
C ARG A 40 -5.94 -27.54 -2.07
N LYS A 41 -4.80 -27.50 -2.77
CA LYS A 41 -4.23 -28.69 -3.44
C LYS A 41 -3.83 -29.76 -2.43
N MET A 42 -3.13 -29.36 -1.36
CA MET A 42 -2.77 -30.27 -0.27
C MET A 42 -3.99 -30.90 0.40
N ASP A 43 -5.12 -30.17 0.52
CA ASP A 43 -6.36 -30.70 1.10
C ASP A 43 -6.98 -31.77 0.21
N LEU A 44 -6.91 -31.59 -1.12
CA LEU A 44 -7.40 -32.56 -2.10
C LEU A 44 -6.53 -33.82 -2.10
N GLU A 45 -5.21 -33.67 -2.10
CA GLU A 45 -4.26 -34.79 -2.03
C GLU A 45 -4.41 -35.58 -0.72
N ALA A 46 -4.62 -34.90 0.41
CA ALA A 46 -4.82 -35.58 1.69
C ALA A 46 -6.07 -36.49 1.72
N ARG A 47 -7.04 -36.30 0.80
CA ARG A 47 -8.25 -37.14 0.75
C ARG A 47 -7.98 -38.55 0.24
N SER A 48 -6.97 -38.75 -0.60
CA SER A 48 -6.61 -40.06 -1.16
C SER A 48 -5.69 -40.88 -0.25
N LEU A 49 -5.21 -40.29 0.85
CA LEU A 49 -4.25 -40.94 1.75
C LEU A 49 -4.93 -41.83 2.81
N PRO A 50 -4.22 -42.88 3.29
CA PRO A 50 -4.67 -43.72 4.41
C PRO A 50 -4.95 -42.93 5.70
N PRO A 51 -5.87 -43.40 6.57
CA PRO A 51 -6.34 -42.65 7.75
C PRO A 51 -5.24 -42.21 8.72
N ASN A 52 -4.22 -43.05 8.93
CA ASN A 52 -3.10 -42.79 9.84
C ASN A 52 -2.23 -41.61 9.37
N ILE A 53 -2.00 -41.48 8.06
CA ILE A 53 -1.21 -40.38 7.47
C ILE A 53 -2.08 -39.12 7.35
N LYS A 54 -3.34 -39.29 6.95
CA LYS A 54 -4.32 -38.21 6.76
C LYS A 54 -4.54 -37.40 8.03
N ALA A 55 -4.62 -38.04 9.21
CA ALA A 55 -4.86 -37.35 10.48
C ALA A 55 -3.76 -36.33 10.81
N VAL A 56 -2.49 -36.70 10.63
CA VAL A 56 -1.34 -35.83 10.89
C VAL A 56 -1.29 -34.65 9.91
N LEU A 57 -1.57 -34.90 8.63
CA LEU A 57 -1.59 -33.85 7.62
C LEU A 57 -2.76 -32.87 7.80
N LEU A 58 -3.92 -33.34 8.25
CA LEU A 58 -5.06 -32.48 8.57
C LEU A 58 -4.78 -31.53 9.76
N ALA A 59 -3.97 -31.96 10.72
CA ALA A 59 -3.51 -31.09 11.80
C ALA A 59 -2.62 -29.96 11.26
N LYS A 60 -1.62 -30.28 10.43
CA LYS A 60 -0.77 -29.26 9.76
C LYS A 60 -1.57 -28.32 8.86
N GLN A 61 -2.55 -28.85 8.14
CA GLN A 61 -3.48 -28.07 7.31
C GLN A 61 -4.24 -27.01 8.13
N ARG A 62 -4.70 -27.36 9.34
CA ARG A 62 -5.38 -26.40 10.23
C ARG A 62 -4.44 -25.29 10.69
N GLU A 63 -3.21 -25.64 11.04
CA GLU A 63 -2.16 -24.68 11.42
C GLU A 63 -1.88 -23.70 10.27
N TYR A 64 -1.60 -24.21 9.07
CA TYR A 64 -1.35 -23.36 7.89
C TYR A 64 -2.53 -22.45 7.53
N LYS A 65 -3.77 -22.92 7.68
CA LYS A 65 -4.96 -22.09 7.48
C LYS A 65 -5.06 -20.97 8.53
N SER A 66 -4.75 -21.28 9.79
CA SER A 66 -4.71 -20.29 10.87
C SER A 66 -3.63 -19.23 10.61
N ASP A 67 -2.42 -19.65 10.29
CA ASP A 67 -1.31 -18.74 9.96
C ASP A 67 -1.64 -17.84 8.78
N LEU A 68 -2.27 -18.40 7.74
CA LEU A 68 -2.69 -17.63 6.58
C LEU A 68 -3.75 -16.58 6.93
N ASN A 69 -4.69 -16.88 7.83
CA ASN A 69 -5.66 -15.92 8.32
C ASN A 69 -5.01 -14.80 9.15
N ASN A 70 -4.00 -15.14 9.95
CA ASN A 70 -3.20 -14.15 10.67
C ASN A 70 -2.46 -13.24 9.69
N LEU A 71 -1.79 -13.80 8.68
CA LEU A 71 -1.08 -13.05 7.63
C LEU A 71 -2.01 -12.09 6.87
N LYS A 72 -3.20 -12.55 6.46
CA LYS A 72 -4.21 -11.69 5.84
C LYS A 72 -4.62 -10.53 6.74
N SER A 73 -4.76 -10.77 8.04
CA SER A 73 -5.12 -9.75 9.01
C SER A 73 -4.00 -8.71 9.17
N GLU A 74 -2.74 -9.15 9.22
CA GLU A 74 -1.58 -8.26 9.25
C GLU A 74 -1.47 -7.42 7.98
N VAL A 75 -1.69 -8.01 6.79
CA VAL A 75 -1.71 -7.26 5.53
C VAL A 75 -2.84 -6.22 5.50
N LYS A 76 -4.03 -6.56 6.01
CA LYS A 76 -5.11 -5.57 6.16
C LYS A 76 -4.67 -4.41 7.04
N LYS A 77 -4.05 -4.67 8.20
CA LYS A 77 -3.53 -3.61 9.09
C LYS A 77 -2.48 -2.74 8.40
N LEU A 78 -1.56 -3.35 7.64
CA LEU A 78 -0.53 -2.62 6.87
C LEU A 78 -1.13 -1.66 5.85
N VAL A 79 -2.23 -2.05 5.20
CA VAL A 79 -2.95 -1.21 4.23
C VAL A 79 -3.77 -0.13 4.94
N SER A 80 -4.53 -0.50 5.99
CA SER A 80 -5.42 0.43 6.71
C SER A 80 -4.66 1.48 7.52
N GLY A 81 -3.55 1.10 8.17
CA GLY A 81 -2.70 2.04 8.91
C GLY A 81 -2.05 3.10 8.00
N ASN A 82 -1.98 2.82 6.70
CA ASN A 82 -1.48 3.75 5.69
C ASN A 82 -2.55 4.71 5.15
N ALA A 83 -3.84 4.45 5.37
CA ALA A 83 -4.91 5.29 4.83
C ALA A 83 -4.88 6.71 5.41
N TYR A 84 -4.52 6.85 6.69
CA TYR A 84 -4.43 8.16 7.35
C TYR A 84 -3.18 8.95 6.90
N ALA A 85 -2.06 8.25 6.67
CA ALA A 85 -0.84 8.85 6.14
C ALA A 85 -1.00 9.29 4.67
N SER A 86 -1.61 8.45 3.84
CA SER A 86 -1.91 8.77 2.44
C SER A 86 -2.88 9.93 2.30
N ALA A 87 -3.97 9.95 3.09
CA ALA A 87 -4.92 11.05 3.07
C ALA A 87 -4.31 12.37 3.58
N ARG A 88 -3.35 12.29 4.51
CA ARG A 88 -2.59 13.44 4.99
C ARG A 88 -1.66 13.99 3.91
N ASP A 89 -0.95 13.14 3.19
CA ASP A 89 -0.07 13.55 2.10
C ASP A 89 -0.86 14.18 0.94
N GLU A 90 -1.99 13.59 0.54
CA GLU A 90 -2.89 14.16 -0.47
C GLU A 90 -3.43 15.54 -0.05
N LEU A 91 -3.79 15.72 1.24
CA LEU A 91 -4.24 17.00 1.76
C LEU A 91 -3.11 18.05 1.77
N LEU A 92 -1.90 17.65 2.15
CA LEU A 92 -0.72 18.53 2.14
C LEU A 92 -0.37 18.96 0.71
N GLU A 93 -0.41 18.04 -0.25
CA GLU A 93 -0.15 18.32 -1.67
C GLU A 93 -1.19 19.27 -2.26
N SER A 94 -2.48 19.03 -2.00
CA SER A 94 -3.57 19.93 -2.41
C SER A 94 -3.41 21.34 -1.82
N GLY A 95 -3.02 21.46 -0.55
CA GLY A 95 -2.76 22.74 0.10
C GLY A 95 -1.60 23.52 -0.54
N MET A 96 -0.52 22.82 -0.90
CA MET A 96 0.62 23.43 -1.59
C MET A 96 0.27 23.90 -3.01
N ALA A 97 -0.48 23.10 -3.76
CA ALA A 97 -0.94 23.45 -5.11
C ALA A 97 -1.82 24.72 -5.10
N HIS A 98 -2.73 24.83 -4.13
CA HIS A 98 -3.55 26.04 -3.95
C HIS A 98 -2.72 27.27 -3.58
N SER A 99 -1.74 27.13 -2.68
CA SER A 99 -0.83 28.23 -2.31
C SER A 99 0.01 28.70 -3.49
N LEU A 100 0.50 27.79 -4.32
CA LEU A 100 1.31 28.12 -5.50
C LEU A 100 0.48 28.88 -6.55
N THR A 101 -0.76 28.44 -6.76
CA THR A 101 -1.71 29.09 -7.68
C THR A 101 -2.04 30.51 -7.20
N ALA A 102 -2.36 30.68 -5.91
CA ALA A 102 -2.65 32.00 -5.33
C ALA A 102 -1.44 32.95 -5.43
N SER A 103 -0.23 32.43 -5.20
CA SER A 103 1.01 33.19 -5.35
C SER A 103 1.27 33.62 -6.80
N ALA A 104 1.00 32.73 -7.76
CA ALA A 104 1.12 33.05 -9.19
C ALA A 104 0.16 34.18 -9.62
N ASP A 105 -1.09 34.14 -9.15
CA ASP A 105 -2.08 35.19 -9.42
C ASP A 105 -1.68 36.54 -8.82
N GLN A 106 -1.18 36.55 -7.58
CA GLN A 106 -0.67 37.78 -6.95
C GLN A 106 0.52 38.36 -7.73
N ARG A 107 1.46 37.51 -8.15
CA ARG A 107 2.61 37.92 -8.96
C ARG A 107 2.18 38.51 -10.30
N SER A 108 1.19 37.92 -10.96
CA SER A 108 0.65 38.42 -12.23
C SER A 108 0.04 39.82 -12.07
N ARG A 109 -0.75 40.04 -11.01
CA ARG A 109 -1.32 41.36 -10.69
C ARG A 109 -0.26 42.41 -10.42
N LEU A 110 0.79 42.06 -9.66
CA LEU A 110 1.92 42.97 -9.39
C LEU A 110 2.65 43.35 -10.68
N MET A 111 2.94 42.38 -11.56
CA MET A 111 3.55 42.65 -12.87
C MET A 111 2.72 43.62 -13.71
N MET A 112 1.40 43.40 -13.79
CA MET A 112 0.49 44.31 -14.51
C MET A 112 0.50 45.72 -13.91
N SER A 113 0.54 45.85 -12.58
CA SER A 113 0.59 47.17 -11.93
C SER A 113 1.92 47.88 -12.20
N THR A 114 3.04 47.17 -12.13
CA THR A 114 4.37 47.72 -12.42
C THR A 114 4.49 48.16 -13.88
N GLU A 115 3.96 47.37 -14.83
CA GLU A 115 3.98 47.73 -16.25
C GLU A 115 3.17 49.01 -16.52
N ARG A 116 2.00 49.15 -15.89
CA ARG A 116 1.17 50.38 -15.99
C ARG A 116 1.89 51.59 -15.41
N ILE A 117 2.54 51.44 -14.26
CA ILE A 117 3.32 52.52 -13.63
C ILE A 117 4.48 52.92 -14.55
N ASN A 118 5.22 51.96 -15.10
CA ASN A 118 6.35 52.25 -15.99
C ASN A 118 5.90 53.02 -17.24
N LYS A 119 4.81 52.57 -17.88
CA LYS A 119 4.17 53.28 -19.02
C LYS A 119 3.69 54.68 -18.66
N SER A 120 3.24 54.90 -17.43
CA SER A 120 2.84 56.23 -16.96
C SER A 120 4.05 57.13 -16.69
N SER A 121 5.16 56.56 -16.21
CA SER A 121 6.40 57.29 -15.96
C SER A 121 7.10 57.71 -17.25
N ASP A 122 7.07 56.88 -18.29
CA ASP A 122 7.68 57.19 -19.61
C ASP A 122 6.96 58.35 -20.35
N ARG A 123 5.78 58.75 -19.89
CA ARG A 123 4.94 59.79 -20.51
C ARG A 123 5.05 61.15 -19.82
N VAL A 124 5.81 61.25 -18.73
CA VAL A 124 6.10 62.47 -17.98
C VAL A 124 7.51 62.93 -18.30
#